data_AF-A0A7S0ZU42-F1
#
_entry.id   AF-A0A7S0ZU42-F1
#
_cell.length_a   1.000
_cell.length_b   1.000
_cell.length_c   1.000
_cell.angle_alpha   90.00
_cell.angle_beta   90.00
_cell.angle_gamma   90.00
#
_symmetry.space_group_name_H-M   'P 1'
#
loop_
_entity.id
_entity.type
_entity.pdbx_description
1 polymer ?
#
loop_
_entity_poly.entity_id
_entity_poly.type
_entity_poly.pdbx_seq_one_letter_code
_entity_poly.pdbx_strand_id
1 'polypeptide(L)'
;MLKVPAISEFEWHPFTIASAGGAPVVQVLFAVVGDWTTRLKELLEECRKQKKKYPVICIRGGYGAPAANMKDSSHVVLVGAGVGATPFLSFLASFCSSVQRGRETKLDAIESAVFYWVSREPEDFVWVNQYNEIINSVLSLKNRIEVRLCLTKSLETSPGADCSAAEVAMFWNGVNIALTRFDAP
;
A
#
# COMPACT_ATOMS: atom_id res chain seq x y z
N MET A 1 2.46 4.48 -16.70
CA MET A 1 1.13 4.43 -17.35
C MET A 1 0.84 3.00 -17.77
N LEU A 2 -0.41 2.58 -17.59
CA LEU A 2 -0.91 1.28 -18.00
C LEU A 2 -1.91 1.44 -19.14
N LYS A 3 -1.87 0.50 -20.08
CA LYS A 3 -2.90 0.31 -21.10
C LYS A 3 -3.32 -1.16 -21.09
N VAL A 4 -4.62 -1.40 -21.21
CA VAL A 4 -5.19 -2.74 -21.31
C VAL A 4 -6.00 -2.79 -22.60
N PRO A 5 -5.44 -3.32 -23.71
CA PRO A 5 -6.11 -3.34 -25.02
C PRO A 5 -7.47 -4.03 -25.01
N ALA A 6 -7.69 -5.00 -24.11
CA ALA A 6 -8.98 -5.65 -23.92
C ALA A 6 -10.09 -4.70 -23.41
N ILE A 7 -9.73 -3.53 -22.86
CA ILE A 7 -10.66 -2.50 -22.39
C ILE A 7 -10.73 -1.35 -23.39
N SER A 8 -9.57 -0.88 -23.86
CA SER A 8 -9.45 0.22 -24.83
C SER A 8 -8.10 0.15 -25.54
N GLU A 9 -8.10 0.27 -26.87
CA GLU A 9 -6.89 0.18 -27.69
C GLU A 9 -5.98 1.41 -27.58
N PHE A 10 -6.54 2.55 -27.17
CA PHE A 10 -5.90 3.87 -27.25
C PHE A 10 -5.65 4.52 -25.89
N GLU A 11 -6.39 4.14 -24.84
CA GLU A 11 -6.29 4.80 -23.54
C GLU A 11 -5.06 4.37 -22.73
N TRP A 12 -4.42 5.36 -22.11
CA TRP A 12 -3.33 5.18 -21.17
C TRP A 12 -3.66 5.86 -19.85
N HIS A 13 -3.59 5.12 -18.75
CA HIS A 13 -3.95 5.62 -17.42
C HIS A 13 -2.71 5.64 -16.50
N PRO A 14 -2.48 6.73 -15.74
CA PRO A 14 -1.35 6.82 -14.83
C PRO A 14 -1.63 6.06 -13.54
N PHE A 15 -0.64 5.28 -13.08
CA PHE A 15 -0.69 4.61 -11.79
C PHE A 15 0.70 4.63 -11.15
N THR A 16 0.70 4.75 -9.82
CA THR A 16 1.91 4.65 -9.01
C THR A 16 2.30 3.19 -8.83
N ILE A 17 3.59 2.89 -8.97
CA ILE A 17 4.14 1.56 -8.69
C ILE A 17 4.26 1.40 -7.17
N ALA A 18 3.74 0.29 -6.66
CA ALA A 18 3.74 -0.08 -5.24
C ALA A 18 4.93 -0.96 -4.85
N SER A 19 5.58 -1.60 -5.82
CA SER A 19 6.74 -2.47 -5.61
C SER A 19 8.06 -1.69 -5.54
N ALA A 20 9.09 -2.29 -4.94
CA ALA A 20 10.44 -1.73 -4.92
C ALA A 20 11.09 -1.67 -6.31
N GLY A 21 12.08 -0.79 -6.47
CA GLY A 21 12.96 -0.80 -7.64
C GLY A 21 13.72 -2.14 -7.78
N GLY A 22 13.66 -2.73 -8.98
CA GLY A 22 14.31 -4.02 -9.26
C GLY A 22 13.57 -5.24 -8.71
N ALA A 23 12.31 -5.10 -8.26
CA ALA A 23 11.45 -6.24 -7.95
C ALA A 23 11.14 -7.04 -9.23
N PRO A 24 11.00 -8.39 -9.13
CA PRO A 24 10.70 -9.24 -10.28
C PRO A 24 9.29 -9.02 -10.85
N VAL A 25 8.39 -8.46 -10.05
CA VAL A 25 7.00 -8.16 -10.41
C VAL A 25 6.70 -6.71 -10.10
N VAL A 26 6.07 -6.02 -11.05
CA VAL A 26 5.54 -4.66 -10.85
C VAL A 26 4.17 -4.76 -10.19
N GLN A 27 4.05 -4.20 -9.00
CA GLN A 27 2.78 -4.12 -8.28
C GLN A 27 2.17 -2.73 -8.45
N VAL A 28 0.85 -2.68 -8.66
CA VAL A 28 0.08 -1.44 -8.76
C VAL A 28 -1.18 -1.60 -7.92
N LEU A 29 -1.45 -0.61 -7.08
CA LEU A 29 -2.72 -0.46 -6.38
C LEU A 29 -3.52 0.63 -7.09
N PHE A 30 -4.80 0.37 -7.33
CA PHE A 30 -5.69 1.34 -7.96
C PHE A 30 -7.05 1.37 -7.24
N ALA A 31 -7.63 2.56 -7.14
CA ALA A 31 -8.99 2.74 -6.69
C ALA A 31 -9.95 2.60 -7.88
N VAL A 32 -11.16 2.11 -7.62
CA VAL A 32 -12.22 1.94 -8.62
C VAL A 32 -13.10 3.18 -8.59
N VAL A 33 -12.78 4.16 -9.43
CA VAL A 33 -13.40 5.50 -9.38
C VAL A 33 -13.93 5.99 -10.72
N GLY A 34 -13.59 5.32 -11.81
CA GLY A 34 -14.01 5.67 -13.17
C GLY A 34 -14.32 4.43 -14.01
N ASP A 35 -14.91 4.67 -15.17
CA ASP A 35 -15.33 3.65 -16.15
C ASP A 35 -14.21 2.66 -16.49
N TRP A 36 -13.01 3.17 -16.78
CA TRP A 36 -11.87 2.32 -17.13
C TRP A 36 -11.44 1.43 -15.96
N THR A 37 -11.34 1.99 -14.75
CA THR A 37 -10.95 1.22 -13.55
C THR A 37 -12.02 0.20 -13.13
N THR A 38 -13.29 0.52 -13.35
CA THR A 38 -14.42 -0.40 -13.11
C THR A 38 -14.36 -1.58 -14.06
N ARG A 39 -14.22 -1.32 -15.36
CA ARG A 39 -14.05 -2.39 -16.37
C ARG A 39 -12.81 -3.23 -16.10
N LEU A 40 -11.71 -2.62 -15.65
CA LEU A 40 -10.52 -3.37 -15.28
C LEU A 40 -10.78 -4.30 -14.10
N LYS A 41 -11.43 -3.82 -13.04
CA LYS A 41 -11.81 -4.67 -11.90
C LYS A 41 -12.68 -5.84 -12.36
N GLU A 42 -13.74 -5.58 -13.11
CA GLU A 42 -14.67 -6.60 -13.60
C GLU A 42 -13.96 -7.66 -14.44
N LEU A 43 -13.11 -7.24 -15.38
CA LEU A 43 -12.32 -8.12 -16.22
C LEU A 43 -11.38 -9.01 -15.39
N LEU A 44 -10.68 -8.46 -14.40
CA LEU A 44 -9.78 -9.22 -13.53
C LEU A 44 -10.54 -10.20 -12.64
N GLU A 45 -11.71 -9.80 -12.12
CA GLU A 45 -12.57 -10.67 -11.32
C GLU A 45 -13.16 -11.81 -12.16
N GLU A 46 -13.58 -11.54 -13.39
CA GLU A 46 -14.09 -12.56 -14.31
C GLU A 46 -12.99 -13.57 -14.65
N CYS A 47 -11.79 -13.09 -15.01
CA CYS A 47 -10.63 -13.95 -15.24
C CYS A 47 -10.34 -14.85 -14.03
N ARG A 48 -10.41 -14.30 -12.82
CA ARG A 48 -10.21 -15.05 -11.58
C ARG A 48 -11.30 -16.11 -11.35
N LYS A 49 -12.59 -15.72 -11.46
CA LYS A 49 -13.75 -16.61 -11.21
C LYS A 49 -13.78 -17.76 -12.22
N GLN A 50 -13.53 -17.47 -13.48
CA GLN A 50 -13.60 -18.46 -14.57
C GLN A 50 -12.26 -19.15 -14.85
N LYS A 51 -11.21 -18.85 -14.06
CA LYS A 51 -9.83 -19.34 -14.27
C LYS A 51 -9.32 -19.11 -15.70
N LYS A 52 -9.75 -18.02 -16.33
CA LYS A 52 -9.30 -17.62 -17.67
C LYS A 52 -7.94 -16.93 -17.57
N LYS A 53 -7.24 -16.86 -18.70
CA LYS A 53 -6.00 -16.09 -18.83
C LYS A 53 -6.29 -14.61 -18.58
N TYR A 54 -5.42 -13.96 -17.79
CA TYR A 54 -5.47 -12.52 -17.56
C TYR A 54 -5.15 -11.72 -18.84
N PRO A 55 -5.68 -10.49 -18.99
CA PRO A 55 -5.45 -9.69 -20.18
C PRO A 55 -3.98 -9.24 -20.28
N VAL A 56 -3.55 -8.96 -21.50
CA VAL A 56 -2.26 -8.31 -21.72
C VAL A 56 -2.32 -6.88 -21.20
N ILE A 57 -1.33 -6.49 -20.40
CA ILE A 57 -1.16 -5.13 -19.88
C ILE A 57 0.10 -4.54 -20.51
N CYS A 58 -0.06 -3.44 -21.23
CA CYS A 58 1.06 -2.66 -21.75
C CYS A 58 1.48 -1.63 -20.71
N ILE A 59 2.79 -1.51 -20.48
CA ILE A 59 3.36 -0.55 -19.54
C ILE A 59 4.20 0.45 -20.31
N ARG A 60 3.98 1.74 -20.04
CA ARG A 60 4.83 2.83 -20.52
C ARG A 60 5.24 3.69 -19.34
N GLY A 61 6.52 3.88 -19.14
CA GLY A 61 7.02 4.85 -18.17
C GLY A 61 8.19 4.38 -17.32
N GLY A 62 8.14 4.81 -16.05
CA GLY A 62 9.31 5.13 -15.22
C GLY A 62 9.33 6.63 -14.88
N TYR A 63 8.15 7.25 -14.74
CA TYR A 63 8.03 8.68 -14.51
C TYR A 63 8.28 8.97 -13.03
N GLY A 64 9.26 9.81 -12.75
CA GLY A 64 9.63 10.16 -11.38
C GLY A 64 8.47 10.83 -10.65
N ALA A 65 8.26 10.43 -9.39
CA ALA A 65 7.41 11.16 -8.47
C ALA A 65 8.25 12.27 -7.78
N PRO A 66 7.63 13.37 -7.32
CA PRO A 66 8.32 14.35 -6.47
C PRO A 66 8.98 13.70 -5.23
N ALA A 67 8.36 12.61 -4.74
CA ALA A 67 8.86 11.77 -3.66
C ALA A 67 10.16 11.01 -3.97
N ALA A 68 10.66 11.00 -5.21
CA ALA A 68 11.84 10.22 -5.60
C ALA A 68 13.14 10.66 -4.89
N ASN A 69 13.19 11.90 -4.39
CA ASN A 69 14.34 12.47 -3.69
C ASN A 69 14.27 12.32 -2.17
N MET A 70 13.24 11.66 -1.61
CA MET A 70 13.14 11.47 -0.15
C MET A 70 14.32 10.70 0.45
N LYS A 71 14.98 9.87 -0.35
CA LYS A 71 16.19 9.14 0.03
C LYS A 71 17.37 10.04 0.40
N ASP A 72 17.32 11.32 0.02
CA ASP A 72 18.38 12.28 0.30
C ASP A 72 18.12 13.06 1.62
N SER A 73 17.03 12.76 2.34
CA SER A 73 16.66 13.39 3.62
C SER A 73 16.93 12.49 4.82
N SER A 74 17.38 13.05 5.94
CA SER A 74 17.61 12.29 7.20
C SER A 74 16.31 11.94 7.94
N HIS A 75 15.33 12.85 7.91
CA HIS A 75 14.03 12.66 8.55
C HIS A 75 12.91 12.81 7.53
N VAL A 76 11.99 11.86 7.51
CA VAL A 76 10.93 11.77 6.51
C VAL A 76 9.58 11.63 7.19
N VAL A 77 8.62 12.49 6.83
CA VAL A 77 7.21 12.31 7.19
C VAL A 77 6.41 12.12 5.91
N LEU A 78 5.71 10.99 5.83
CA LEU A 78 4.84 10.67 4.72
C LEU A 78 3.40 10.60 5.19
N VAL A 79 2.53 11.28 4.46
CA VAL A 79 1.08 11.26 4.71
C VAL A 79 0.41 10.85 3.41
N GLY A 80 -0.26 9.70 3.44
CA GLY A 80 -1.00 9.14 2.31
C GLY A 80 -2.45 8.87 2.69
N ALA A 81 -3.38 9.20 1.78
CA ALA A 81 -4.81 8.93 1.96
C ALA A 81 -5.33 7.93 0.92
N GLY A 82 -6.01 6.87 1.36
CA GLY A 82 -6.51 5.79 0.49
C GLY A 82 -5.40 5.22 -0.41
N VAL A 83 -5.68 5.07 -1.72
CA VAL A 83 -4.69 4.65 -2.72
C VAL A 83 -3.51 5.63 -2.88
N GLY A 84 -3.66 6.88 -2.42
CA GLY A 84 -2.59 7.88 -2.40
C GLY A 84 -1.40 7.50 -1.51
N ALA A 85 -1.54 6.49 -0.64
CA ALA A 85 -0.44 5.90 0.13
C ALA A 85 0.44 4.93 -0.70
N THR A 86 0.11 4.65 -1.96
CA THR A 86 0.89 3.72 -2.80
C THR A 86 2.39 4.03 -2.93
N PRO A 87 2.85 5.30 -3.06
CA PRO A 87 4.29 5.61 -3.08
C PRO A 87 5.01 5.15 -1.80
N PHE A 88 4.32 5.18 -0.66
CA PHE A 88 4.86 4.74 0.62
C PHE A 88 5.08 3.21 0.61
N LEU A 89 4.18 2.41 0.02
CA LEU A 89 4.42 0.97 -0.12
C LEU A 89 5.68 0.66 -0.93
N SER A 90 5.93 1.39 -2.02
CA SER A 90 7.15 1.23 -2.82
C SER A 90 8.41 1.57 -2.04
N PHE A 91 8.31 2.60 -1.18
CA PHE A 91 9.38 3.01 -0.30
C PHE A 91 9.69 1.97 0.78
N LEU A 92 8.67 1.44 1.47
CA LEU A 92 8.85 0.34 2.43
C LEU A 92 9.43 -0.91 1.78
N ALA A 93 8.90 -1.28 0.61
CA ALA A 93 9.41 -2.41 -0.14
C ALA A 93 10.91 -2.25 -0.43
N SER A 94 11.33 -1.02 -0.76
CA SER A 94 12.74 -0.71 -1.04
C SER A 94 13.62 -0.84 0.20
N PHE A 95 13.15 -0.38 1.38
CA PHE A 95 13.84 -0.57 2.66
C PHE A 95 14.01 -2.06 2.99
N CYS A 96 12.90 -2.78 3.04
CA CYS A 96 12.88 -4.20 3.40
C CYS A 96 13.77 -5.03 2.46
N SER A 97 13.71 -4.74 1.16
CA SER A 97 14.53 -5.45 0.16
C SER A 97 16.02 -5.10 0.24
N SER A 98 16.39 -3.94 0.77
CA SER A 98 17.80 -3.53 0.90
C SER A 98 18.46 -4.27 2.06
N VAL A 99 17.76 -4.32 3.19
CA VAL A 99 18.18 -5.07 4.38
C VAL A 99 18.34 -6.56 4.07
N GLN A 100 17.35 -7.18 3.42
CA GLN A 100 17.40 -8.61 3.10
C GLN A 100 18.53 -8.99 2.15
N ARG A 101 18.99 -8.06 1.29
CA ARG A 101 20.06 -8.29 0.31
C ARG A 101 21.43 -7.89 0.81
N GLY A 102 21.55 -7.37 2.03
CA GLY A 102 22.81 -6.90 2.61
C GLY A 102 23.51 -5.82 1.76
N ARG A 103 22.75 -5.04 0.99
CA ARG A 103 23.29 -3.96 0.16
C ARG A 103 23.06 -2.63 0.87
N GLU A 104 24.14 -1.88 1.07
CA GLU A 104 24.05 -0.46 1.41
C GLU A 104 23.23 0.25 0.32
N THR A 105 22.27 1.06 0.75
CA THR A 105 21.46 1.86 -0.17
C THR A 105 21.42 3.30 0.29
N LYS A 106 21.07 4.23 -0.59
CA LYS A 106 20.83 5.63 -0.21
C LYS A 106 19.80 5.79 0.92
N LEU A 107 19.03 4.75 1.24
CA LEU A 107 18.10 4.72 2.37
C LEU A 107 18.82 4.70 3.74
N ASP A 108 20.12 4.40 3.79
CA ASP A 108 20.92 4.42 5.02
C ASP A 108 21.08 5.83 5.60
N ALA A 109 20.94 6.86 4.77
CA ALA A 109 20.92 8.26 5.18
C ALA A 109 19.67 8.63 6.00
N ILE A 110 18.60 7.83 5.93
CA ILE A 110 17.38 8.07 6.68
C ILE A 110 17.56 7.54 8.11
N GLU A 111 17.52 8.48 9.05
CA GLU A 111 17.60 8.25 10.48
C GLU A 111 16.22 8.01 11.08
N SER A 112 15.18 8.68 10.58
CA SER A 112 13.80 8.41 10.98
C SER A 112 12.79 8.66 9.87
N ALA A 113 11.76 7.82 9.81
CA ALA A 113 10.65 7.91 8.88
C ALA A 113 9.34 7.58 9.59
N VAL A 114 8.41 8.54 9.58
CA VAL A 114 7.06 8.35 10.12
C VAL A 114 6.06 8.38 8.99
N PHE A 115 5.20 7.38 8.95
CA PHE A 115 4.25 7.21 7.87
C PHE A 115 2.82 7.16 8.39
N TYR A 116 2.00 8.09 7.92
CA TYR A 116 0.59 8.15 8.21
C TYR A 116 -0.19 7.63 7.01
N TRP A 117 -0.88 6.50 7.18
CA TRP A 117 -1.86 6.03 6.21
C TRP A 117 -3.26 6.32 6.73
N VAL A 118 -3.92 7.28 6.10
CA VAL A 118 -5.31 7.63 6.37
C VAL A 118 -6.22 6.89 5.38
N SER A 119 -7.21 6.12 5.83
CA SER A 119 -8.23 5.57 4.93
C SER A 119 -9.61 5.56 5.57
N ARG A 120 -10.65 5.43 4.74
CA ARG A 120 -12.02 5.14 5.18
C ARG A 120 -12.28 3.63 5.18
N GLU A 121 -11.59 2.87 4.34
CA GLU A 121 -11.80 1.43 4.24
C GLU A 121 -10.70 0.70 5.02
N PRO A 122 -11.04 -0.09 6.05
CA PRO A 122 -10.03 -0.83 6.82
C PRO A 122 -9.27 -1.86 5.98
N GLU A 123 -9.86 -2.35 4.90
CA GLU A 123 -9.26 -3.30 3.97
C GLU A 123 -8.02 -2.72 3.26
N ASP A 124 -7.91 -1.40 3.13
CA ASP A 124 -6.75 -0.75 2.55
C ASP A 124 -5.48 -1.00 3.38
N PHE A 125 -5.61 -1.18 4.70
CA PHE A 125 -4.44 -1.35 5.56
C PHE A 125 -3.79 -2.72 5.43
N VAL A 126 -4.47 -3.72 4.87
CA VAL A 126 -3.92 -5.08 4.70
C VAL A 126 -2.60 -5.07 3.92
N TRP A 127 -2.44 -4.13 2.98
CA TRP A 127 -1.25 -4.02 2.15
C TRP A 127 0.03 -3.64 2.91
N VAL A 128 -0.10 -3.05 4.11
CA VAL A 128 1.06 -2.70 4.94
C VAL A 128 1.58 -3.90 5.74
N ASN A 129 0.75 -4.92 5.97
CA ASN A 129 1.05 -6.03 6.87
C ASN A 129 2.35 -6.75 6.50
N GLN A 130 2.57 -7.01 5.20
CA GLN A 130 3.79 -7.67 4.71
C GLN A 130 5.09 -6.90 5.03
N TYR A 131 5.02 -5.57 5.15
CA TYR A 131 6.18 -4.74 5.47
C TYR A 131 6.35 -4.61 6.97
N ASN A 132 5.22 -4.50 7.68
CA ASN A 132 5.13 -4.45 9.12
C ASN A 132 5.86 -5.63 9.78
N GLU A 133 5.63 -6.85 9.30
CA GLU A 133 6.33 -8.07 9.74
C GLU A 133 7.86 -7.91 9.61
N ILE A 134 8.34 -7.43 8.46
CA ILE A 134 9.78 -7.26 8.20
C ILE A 134 10.37 -6.15 9.08
N ILE A 135 9.69 -4.99 9.19
CA ILE A 135 10.14 -3.84 9.98
C ILE A 135 10.36 -4.23 11.45
N ASN A 136 9.43 -5.01 12.03
CA ASN A 136 9.57 -5.42 13.43
C ASN A 136 10.57 -6.55 13.64
N SER A 137 10.79 -7.40 12.63
CA SER A 137 11.81 -8.45 12.70
C SER A 137 13.26 -7.92 12.69
N VAL A 138 13.46 -6.69 12.19
CA VAL A 138 14.79 -6.08 12.06
C VAL A 138 14.89 -4.87 12.99
N LEU A 139 15.68 -4.98 14.06
CA LEU A 139 15.83 -3.93 15.08
C LEU A 139 16.24 -2.56 14.51
N SER A 140 17.11 -2.54 13.49
CA SER A 140 17.53 -1.29 12.83
C SER A 140 16.39 -0.60 12.08
N LEU A 141 15.46 -1.35 11.48
CA LEU A 141 14.28 -0.80 10.83
C LEU A 141 13.24 -0.36 11.86
N LYS A 142 13.00 -1.18 12.88
CA LYS A 142 12.04 -0.89 13.97
C LYS A 142 12.31 0.46 14.66
N ASN A 143 13.58 0.80 14.86
CA ASN A 143 13.96 2.06 15.49
C ASN A 143 13.88 3.28 14.56
N ARG A 144 13.84 3.07 13.24
CA ARG A 144 13.86 4.14 12.23
C ARG A 144 12.50 4.36 11.58
N ILE A 145 11.64 3.35 11.52
CA ILE A 145 10.39 3.38 10.76
C ILE A 145 9.20 3.22 11.70
N GLU A 146 8.30 4.20 11.67
CA GLU A 146 7.03 4.16 12.39
C GLU A 146 5.86 4.24 11.41
N VAL A 147 4.94 3.29 11.46
CA VAL A 147 3.73 3.26 10.64
C VAL A 147 2.52 3.55 11.53
N ARG A 148 1.75 4.58 11.16
CA ARG A 148 0.52 5.03 11.83
C ARG A 148 -0.66 4.88 10.90
N LEU A 149 -1.62 4.06 11.30
CA LEU A 149 -2.84 3.79 10.53
C LEU A 149 -4.00 4.62 11.12
N CYS A 150 -4.68 5.38 10.28
CA CYS A 150 -5.75 6.29 10.69
C CYS A 150 -7.04 5.96 9.91
N LEU A 151 -7.99 5.31 10.58
CA LEU A 151 -9.32 5.07 10.00
C LEU A 151 -10.20 6.31 10.18
N THR A 152 -10.84 6.76 9.11
CA THR A 152 -11.67 7.98 9.07
C THR A 152 -13.15 7.71 8.82
N LYS A 153 -13.54 6.46 8.58
CA LYS A 153 -14.95 6.08 8.50
C LYS A 153 -15.59 6.32 9.85
N SER A 154 -16.66 7.11 9.87
CA SER A 154 -17.51 7.22 11.05
C SER A 154 -18.04 5.82 11.31
N LEU A 155 -17.79 5.28 12.49
CA LEU A 155 -18.68 4.27 13.04
C LEU A 155 -20.03 5.00 13.15
N GLU A 156 -21.05 4.58 12.42
CA GLU A 156 -22.38 5.21 12.54
C GLU A 156 -22.90 4.87 13.94
N THR A 157 -22.63 5.74 14.90
CA THR A 157 -23.47 5.84 16.07
C THR A 157 -24.63 6.74 15.71
N SER A 158 -25.83 6.17 15.63
CA SER A 158 -27.04 6.97 15.81
C SER A 158 -26.86 7.81 17.08
N PRO A 159 -27.28 9.08 17.13
CA PRO A 159 -27.27 9.84 18.39
C PRO A 159 -28.12 9.09 19.42
N GLY A 160 -27.48 8.44 20.39
CA GLY A 160 -28.13 7.58 21.40
C GLY A 160 -28.12 6.07 21.12
N ALA A 161 -27.51 5.60 20.02
CA ALA A 161 -27.13 4.20 19.90
C ALA A 161 -25.73 4.02 20.48
N ASP A 162 -25.62 3.29 21.58
CA ASP A 162 -24.34 2.81 22.07
C ASP A 162 -23.62 2.12 20.90
N CYS A 163 -22.40 2.57 20.59
CA CYS A 163 -21.46 1.81 19.77
C CYS A 163 -21.53 0.37 20.26
N SER A 164 -21.96 -0.57 19.41
CA SER A 164 -21.98 -1.96 19.86
C SER A 164 -20.54 -2.36 20.16
N ALA A 165 -20.32 -3.09 21.25
CA ALA A 165 -19.00 -3.60 21.59
C ALA A 165 -18.37 -4.35 20.40
N ALA A 166 -19.18 -4.89 19.48
CA ALA A 166 -18.75 -5.55 18.25
C ALA A 166 -18.12 -4.60 17.20
N GLU A 167 -18.61 -3.36 17.04
CA GLU A 167 -18.07 -2.40 16.06
C GLU A 167 -16.76 -1.77 16.54
N VAL A 168 -16.71 -1.43 17.83
CA VAL A 168 -15.47 -1.01 18.50
C VAL A 168 -14.48 -2.17 18.52
N ALA A 169 -14.95 -3.40 18.76
CA ALA A 169 -14.12 -4.59 18.61
C ALA A 169 -13.65 -4.77 17.18
N MET A 170 -14.43 -4.53 16.11
CA MET A 170 -13.94 -4.63 14.73
C MET A 170 -12.91 -3.56 14.38
N PHE A 171 -13.03 -2.34 14.90
CA PHE A 171 -12.00 -1.31 14.78
C PHE A 171 -10.70 -1.76 15.47
N TRP A 172 -10.81 -2.16 16.74
CA TRP A 172 -9.67 -2.69 17.49
C TRP A 172 -9.20 -4.04 16.98
N ASN A 173 -10.00 -4.82 16.26
CA ASN A 173 -9.66 -6.09 15.67
C ASN A 173 -9.11 -5.91 14.26
N GLY A 174 -9.43 -4.84 13.53
CA GLY A 174 -8.71 -4.45 12.32
C GLY A 174 -7.31 -3.94 12.66
N VAL A 175 -7.22 -3.12 13.70
CA VAL A 175 -5.97 -2.66 14.31
C VAL A 175 -5.24 -3.85 14.97
N ASN A 176 -5.92 -4.71 15.72
CA ASN A 176 -5.33 -5.88 16.35
C ASN A 176 -5.04 -6.98 15.35
N ILE A 177 -5.72 -7.20 14.23
CA ILE A 177 -5.33 -8.18 13.21
C ILE A 177 -4.08 -7.70 12.48
N ALA A 178 -3.98 -6.39 12.22
CA ALA A 178 -2.74 -5.76 11.78
C ALA A 178 -1.63 -5.87 12.85
N LEU A 179 -1.97 -5.93 14.15
CA LEU A 179 -1.02 -6.05 15.26
C LEU A 179 -0.79 -7.50 15.80
N THR A 180 -1.67 -8.48 15.57
CA THR A 180 -1.63 -9.84 16.19
C THR A 180 -0.98 -10.87 15.29
N ARG A 181 -0.76 -10.54 14.01
CA ARG A 181 0.28 -11.23 13.23
C ARG A 181 1.71 -10.94 13.74
N PHE A 182 1.88 -10.10 14.76
CA PHE A 182 3.16 -9.92 15.45
C PHE A 182 3.40 -10.86 16.64
N ASP A 183 2.36 -11.52 17.17
CA ASP A 183 2.47 -12.31 18.41
C ASP A 183 1.93 -13.75 18.27
N ALA A 184 2.32 -14.45 17.20
CA ALA A 184 2.26 -15.91 17.17
C ALA A 184 3.61 -16.47 16.68
N PRO A 185 4.16 -17.52 17.33
CA PRO A 185 5.54 -17.97 17.17
C PRO A 185 5.89 -18.44 15.75
#